data_AF-A0AAC9I981-F1
#
_entry.id   AF-A0AAC9I981-F1
#
_cell.length_a   1.000
_cell.length_b   1.000
_cell.length_c   1.000
_cell.angle_alpha   90.00
_cell.angle_beta   90.00
_cell.angle_gamma   90.00
#
_symmetry.space_group_name_H-M   'P 1'
#
loop_
_entity.id
_entity.type
_entity.pdbx_description
1 polymer ?
#
loop_
_entity_poly.entity_id
_entity_poly.type
_entity_poly.pdbx_seq_one_letter_code
_entity_poly.pdbx_strand_id
1 'polypeptide(L)'
;MEHVSHFNTFLIDVVNLPDYKLTHLDERTGRLFDALRRADLGVRVKLMKKQGSWAQRTIIQPAEDAEFDADFMLELEERDGWTPLDYHTAVFDTLSAYCDAQGMSVPAESKNGREERIGDN
;
A
#
# COMPACT_ATOMS: atom_id res chain seq x y z
N MET A 1 28.73 -27.26 -1.76
CA MET A 1 28.23 -26.54 -0.56
C MET A 1 28.53 -25.05 -0.62
N GLU A 2 29.68 -24.61 -1.15
CA GLU A 2 30.05 -23.18 -1.28
C GLU A 2 29.01 -22.33 -2.03
N HIS A 3 28.47 -22.81 -3.16
CA HIS A 3 27.44 -22.10 -3.93
C HIS A 3 26.15 -21.82 -3.16
N VAL A 4 25.79 -22.68 -2.20
CA VAL A 4 24.60 -22.47 -1.35
C VAL A 4 24.87 -21.35 -0.35
N SER A 5 26.09 -21.25 0.18
CA SER A 5 26.47 -20.14 1.07
C SER A 5 26.41 -18.81 0.35
N HIS A 6 27.04 -18.72 -0.83
CA HIS A 6 27.01 -17.49 -1.64
C HIS A 6 25.59 -17.09 -2.04
N PHE A 7 24.75 -18.06 -2.41
CA PHE A 7 23.35 -17.80 -2.72
C PHE A 7 22.57 -17.27 -1.51
N ASN A 8 22.74 -17.86 -0.33
CA ASN A 8 22.08 -17.39 0.89
C ASN A 8 22.56 -15.99 1.29
N THR A 9 23.86 -15.70 1.19
CA THR A 9 24.41 -14.36 1.42
C THR A 9 23.80 -13.34 0.46
N PHE A 10 23.72 -13.67 -0.84
CA PHE A 10 23.05 -12.80 -1.81
C PHE A 10 21.58 -12.52 -1.46
N LEU A 11 20.83 -13.54 -1.04
CA LEU A 11 19.45 -13.34 -0.62
C LEU A 11 19.34 -12.41 0.60
N ILE A 12 20.16 -12.61 1.62
CA ILE A 12 20.12 -11.84 2.86
C ILE A 12 20.55 -10.39 2.63
N ASP A 13 21.65 -10.19 1.90
CA ASP A 13 22.32 -8.89 1.81
C ASP A 13 21.78 -8.01 0.68
N VAL A 14 21.15 -8.60 -0.34
CA VAL A 14 20.75 -7.86 -1.55
C VAL A 14 19.27 -7.99 -1.87
N VAL A 15 18.68 -9.19 -1.75
CA VAL A 15 17.31 -9.45 -2.25
C VAL A 15 16.25 -9.22 -1.17
N ASN A 16 16.48 -9.68 0.05
CA ASN A 16 15.46 -9.66 1.09
C ASN A 16 15.26 -8.23 1.62
N LEU A 17 14.01 -7.81 1.72
CA LEU A 17 13.67 -6.56 2.37
C LEU A 17 14.03 -6.64 3.87
N PRO A 18 14.83 -5.70 4.42
CA PRO A 18 15.17 -5.68 5.84
C PRO A 18 13.94 -5.54 6.74
N ASP A 19 13.99 -6.18 7.91
CA ASP A 19 12.87 -6.21 8.87
C ASP A 19 12.36 -4.81 9.25
N TYR A 20 13.26 -3.84 9.44
CA TYR A 20 12.85 -2.48 9.81
C TYR A 20 12.00 -1.80 8.73
N LYS A 21 12.21 -2.11 7.43
CA LYS A 21 11.37 -1.61 6.33
C LYS A 21 10.01 -2.30 6.33
N LEU A 22 9.95 -3.59 6.63
CA LEU A 22 8.69 -4.33 6.81
C LEU A 22 7.87 -3.79 7.98
N THR A 23 8.52 -3.53 9.12
CA THR A 23 7.87 -2.91 10.29
C THR A 23 7.31 -1.52 9.93
N HIS A 24 8.09 -0.69 9.25
CA HIS A 24 7.64 0.63 8.81
C HIS A 24 6.44 0.54 7.85
N LEU A 25 6.43 -0.42 6.93
CA LEU A 25 5.32 -0.68 6.02
C LEU A 25 4.04 -1.11 6.78
N ASP A 26 4.19 -2.02 7.74
CA ASP A 26 3.10 -2.49 8.61
C ASP A 26 2.51 -1.34 9.45
N GLU A 27 3.37 -0.47 10.01
CA GLU A 27 2.91 0.68 10.77
C GLU A 27 2.15 1.70 9.91
N ARG A 28 2.66 2.01 8.70
CA ARG A 28 2.02 2.97 7.80
C ARG A 28 0.65 2.49 7.34
N THR A 29 0.55 1.24 6.90
CA THR A 29 -0.73 0.64 6.49
C THR A 29 -1.70 0.54 7.66
N GLY A 30 -1.22 0.23 8.86
CA GLY A 30 -2.01 0.27 10.09
C GLY A 30 -2.61 1.65 10.37
N ARG A 31 -1.84 2.73 10.20
CA ARG A 31 -2.34 4.11 10.37
C ARG A 31 -3.45 4.47 9.37
N LEU A 32 -3.30 4.07 8.11
CA LEU A 32 -4.33 4.30 7.08
C LEU A 32 -5.61 3.55 7.41
N PHE A 33 -5.50 2.29 7.84
CA PHE A 33 -6.66 1.50 8.25
C PHE A 33 -7.36 2.09 9.47
N ASP A 34 -6.59 2.55 10.46
CA ASP A 34 -7.11 3.22 11.65
C ASP A 34 -7.80 4.54 11.32
N ALA A 35 -7.30 5.31 10.35
CA ALA A 35 -7.95 6.52 9.87
C ALA A 35 -9.31 6.19 9.25
N LEU A 36 -9.36 5.18 8.38
CA LEU A 36 -10.60 4.70 7.76
C LEU A 36 -11.61 4.20 8.81
N ARG A 37 -11.17 3.48 9.86
CA ARG A 37 -12.08 3.01 10.91
C ARG A 37 -12.68 4.12 11.78
N ARG A 38 -11.97 5.24 11.93
CA ARG A 38 -12.40 6.37 12.78
C ARG A 38 -13.24 7.39 12.02
N ALA A 39 -13.06 7.48 10.71
CA ALA A 39 -13.82 8.37 9.87
C ALA A 39 -15.27 7.90 9.70
N ASP A 40 -16.16 8.85 9.42
CA ASP A 40 -17.52 8.56 8.98
C ASP A 40 -17.56 8.41 7.46
N LEU A 41 -17.42 7.16 6.99
CA LEU A 41 -17.56 6.84 5.56
C LEU A 41 -19.03 6.69 5.16
N GLY A 42 -19.98 6.77 6.10
CA GLY A 42 -21.36 6.34 5.87
C GLY A 42 -21.54 4.82 5.74
N VAL A 43 -20.46 4.04 5.77
CA VAL A 43 -20.48 2.57 5.86
C VAL A 43 -19.46 2.12 6.89
N ARG A 44 -19.76 1.02 7.58
CA ARG A 44 -18.84 0.48 8.57
C ARG A 44 -17.66 -0.21 7.90
N VAL A 45 -16.44 0.20 8.28
CA VAL A 45 -15.22 -0.56 7.98
C VAL A 45 -15.15 -1.80 8.86
N LYS A 46 -15.12 -2.99 8.25
CA LYS A 46 -15.08 -4.27 8.97
C LYS A 46 -13.65 -4.66 9.31
N LEU A 47 -12.82 -4.88 8.29
CA LEU A 47 -11.45 -5.36 8.42
C LEU A 47 -10.57 -4.96 7.22
N MET A 48 -9.27 -5.15 7.37
CA MET A 48 -8.27 -5.05 6.31
C MET A 48 -7.54 -6.39 6.18
N LYS A 49 -7.29 -6.83 4.94
CA LYS A 49 -6.46 -8.01 4.64
C LYS A 49 -5.26 -7.58 3.80
N LYS A 50 -4.05 -7.95 4.22
CA LYS A 50 -2.83 -7.78 3.42
C LYS A 50 -3.01 -8.51 2.08
N GLN A 51 -2.48 -7.94 1.00
CA GLN A 51 -2.50 -8.50 -0.36
C GLN A 51 -1.11 -8.41 -1.00
N GLY A 52 -1.01 -8.94 -2.22
CA GLY A 52 0.18 -8.82 -3.06
C GLY A 52 1.44 -9.45 -2.45
N SER A 53 2.58 -8.90 -2.83
CA SER A 53 3.91 -9.33 -2.36
C SER A 53 4.06 -9.16 -0.84
N TRP A 54 3.35 -8.19 -0.26
CA TRP A 54 3.33 -7.98 1.19
C TRP A 54 2.70 -9.14 1.94
N ALA A 55 1.53 -9.63 1.50
CA ALA A 55 0.89 -10.80 2.10
C ALA A 55 1.72 -12.07 1.92
N GLN A 56 2.38 -12.22 0.78
CA GLN A 56 3.17 -13.40 0.44
C GLN A 56 4.60 -13.38 1.00
N ARG A 57 5.02 -12.27 1.61
CA ARG A 57 6.38 -12.05 2.10
C ARG A 57 7.43 -12.19 0.99
N THR A 58 7.10 -11.67 -0.18
CA THR A 58 7.93 -11.70 -1.40
C THR A 58 8.33 -10.30 -1.86
N ILE A 59 8.23 -9.28 -0.99
CA ILE A 59 8.78 -7.96 -1.28
C ILE A 59 10.31 -8.07 -1.36
N ILE A 60 10.86 -7.61 -2.48
CA ILE A 60 12.31 -7.56 -2.72
C ILE A 60 12.81 -6.19 -2.30
N GLN A 61 14.01 -6.14 -1.73
CA GLN A 61 14.71 -4.91 -1.42
C GLN A 61 14.84 -4.06 -2.70
N PRO A 62 14.23 -2.86 -2.73
CA PRO A 62 14.34 -2.01 -3.89
C PRO A 62 15.77 -1.51 -4.04
N ALA A 63 16.12 -1.10 -5.27
CA ALA A 63 17.34 -0.34 -5.53
C ALA A 63 17.36 0.95 -4.69
N GLU A 64 18.53 1.57 -4.57
CA GLU A 64 18.64 2.90 -3.96
C GLU A 64 17.69 3.87 -4.69
N ASP A 65 16.96 4.67 -3.91
CA ASP A 65 15.91 5.60 -4.36
C ASP A 65 14.68 4.98 -5.06
N ALA A 66 14.56 3.64 -5.09
CA ALA A 66 13.34 2.98 -5.56
C ALA A 66 12.34 2.69 -4.43
N GLU A 67 11.06 2.82 -4.75
CA GLU A 67 9.95 2.61 -3.81
C GLU A 67 9.59 1.11 -3.65
N PHE A 68 8.85 0.81 -2.59
CA PHE A 68 8.25 -0.50 -2.34
C PHE A 68 6.86 -0.31 -1.73
N ASP A 69 5.93 -1.18 -2.11
CA ASP A 69 4.51 -0.96 -1.88
C ASP A 69 3.87 -2.00 -0.96
N ALA A 70 2.70 -1.66 -0.44
CA ALA A 70 1.80 -2.57 0.26
C ALA A 70 0.40 -2.52 -0.36
N ASP A 71 -0.07 -3.69 -0.79
CA ASP A 71 -1.46 -3.87 -1.22
C ASP A 71 -2.31 -4.37 -0.07
N PHE A 72 -3.55 -3.88 0.03
CA PHE A 72 -4.54 -4.44 0.95
C PHE A 72 -5.94 -4.41 0.37
N MET A 73 -6.77 -5.32 0.87
CA MET A 73 -8.21 -5.34 0.61
C MET A 73 -8.94 -4.80 1.83
N LEU A 74 -9.79 -3.80 1.62
CA LEU A 74 -10.68 -3.24 2.64
C LEU A 74 -12.05 -3.92 2.55
N GLU A 75 -12.50 -4.49 3.66
CA GLU A 75 -13.84 -5.07 3.75
C GLU A 75 -14.79 -4.05 4.39
N LEU A 76 -15.84 -3.70 3.66
CA LEU A 76 -16.86 -2.75 4.08
C LEU A 76 -18.19 -3.47 4.31
N GLU A 77 -19.03 -2.88 5.15
CA GLU A 77 -20.44 -3.26 5.22
C GLU A 77 -21.15 -2.89 3.93
N GLU A 78 -22.00 -3.80 3.44
CA GLU A 78 -22.84 -3.54 2.29
C GLU A 78 -23.90 -2.51 2.66
N ARG A 79 -24.13 -1.57 1.75
CA ARG A 79 -25.09 -0.49 1.91
C ARG A 79 -26.02 -0.46 0.70
N ASP A 80 -27.31 -0.53 0.99
CA ASP A 80 -28.35 -0.45 -0.03
C ASP A 80 -28.24 0.85 -0.82
N GLY A 81 -28.37 0.72 -2.13
CA GLY A 81 -28.30 1.84 -3.08
C GLY A 81 -26.89 2.32 -3.41
N TRP A 82 -25.84 1.77 -2.78
CA TRP A 82 -24.46 2.07 -3.16
C TRP A 82 -23.99 1.18 -4.30
N THR A 83 -23.40 1.82 -5.30
CA THR A 83 -22.64 1.20 -6.37
C THR A 83 -21.17 1.05 -5.96
N PRO A 84 -20.36 0.23 -6.66
CA PRO A 84 -18.92 0.14 -6.39
C PRO A 84 -18.20 1.50 -6.40
N LEU A 85 -18.65 2.46 -7.22
CA LEU A 85 -18.06 3.80 -7.29
C LEU A 85 -18.28 4.59 -6.00
N ASP A 86 -19.43 4.41 -5.32
CA ASP A 86 -19.73 5.12 -4.08
C ASP A 86 -18.77 4.69 -2.96
N TYR A 87 -18.48 3.39 -2.85
CA TYR A 87 -17.48 2.89 -1.91
C TYR A 87 -16.09 3.44 -2.21
N HIS A 88 -15.68 3.42 -3.49
CA HIS A 88 -14.38 3.93 -3.90
C HIS A 88 -14.24 5.42 -3.56
N THR A 89 -15.26 6.21 -3.88
CA THR A 89 -15.27 7.66 -3.63
C THR A 89 -15.18 7.97 -2.13
N ALA A 90 -16.00 7.31 -1.31
CA ALA A 90 -15.97 7.52 0.14
C ALA A 90 -14.60 7.19 0.77
N VAL A 91 -13.98 6.07 0.36
CA VAL A 91 -12.63 5.69 0.82
C VAL A 91 -11.58 6.67 0.32
N PHE A 92 -11.63 7.04 -0.96
CA PHE A 92 -10.66 7.95 -1.57
C PHE A 92 -10.70 9.34 -0.92
N ASP A 93 -11.90 9.91 -0.74
CA ASP A 93 -12.08 11.23 -0.14
C ASP A 93 -11.60 11.24 1.32
N THR A 94 -11.92 10.18 2.07
CA THR A 94 -11.47 10.02 3.46
C THR A 94 -9.94 9.96 3.56
N LEU A 95 -9.29 9.16 2.71
CA LEU A 95 -7.83 9.06 2.71
C LEU A 95 -7.17 10.34 2.23
N SER A 96 -7.75 11.01 1.23
CA SER A 96 -7.24 12.30 0.72
C SER A 96 -7.28 13.35 1.83
N ALA A 97 -8.42 13.50 2.51
CA ALA A 97 -8.56 14.43 3.63
C ALA A 97 -7.62 14.09 4.80
N TYR A 98 -7.42 12.79 5.08
CA TYR A 98 -6.46 12.36 6.10
C TYR A 98 -5.02 12.77 5.72
N CYS A 99 -4.59 12.49 4.49
CA CYS A 99 -3.26 12.86 3.99
C CYS A 99 -3.03 14.37 4.05
N ASP A 100 -4.01 15.17 3.63
CA ASP A 100 -3.95 16.63 3.70
C ASP A 100 -3.79 17.12 5.15
N ALA A 101 -4.57 16.55 6.08
CA ALA A 101 -4.48 16.89 7.50
C ALA A 101 -3.14 16.50 8.15
N GLN A 102 -2.47 15.47 7.62
CA GLN A 102 -1.13 15.07 8.05
C GLN A 102 -0.01 15.88 7.37
N GLY A 103 -0.34 16.81 6.46
CA GLY A 103 0.65 17.54 5.67
C GLY A 103 1.47 16.63 4.75
N MET A 104 0.92 15.48 4.35
CA MET A 104 1.59 14.52 3.48
C MET A 104 1.57 15.05 2.05
N SER A 105 2.69 15.61 1.58
CA SER A 105 2.85 15.94 0.17
C SER A 105 3.13 14.68 -0.63
N VAL A 106 2.44 14.51 -1.75
CA VAL A 106 2.79 13.51 -2.77
C VAL A 106 4.20 13.82 -3.29
N PRO A 107 5.18 12.90 -3.19
CA PRO A 107 6.48 13.08 -3.83
C PRO A 107 6.30 13.29 -5.33
N ALA A 108 7.08 14.18 -5.95
CA ALA A 108 6.91 14.58 -7.35
C ALA A 108 6.92 13.40 -8.35
N GLU A 109 7.54 12.28 -7.97
CA GLU A 109 7.76 11.10 -8.82
C GLU A 109 6.51 10.25 -9.04
N SER A 110 5.53 10.26 -8.11
CA SER A 110 4.28 9.50 -8.31
C SER A 110 3.35 10.13 -9.36
N LYS A 111 3.71 11.30 -9.92
CA LYS A 111 3.00 11.95 -11.03
C LYS A 111 3.34 11.34 -12.39
N ASN A 112 4.47 10.67 -12.52
CA ASN A 112 4.94 10.15 -13.81
C ASN A 112 4.24 8.84 -14.24
N GLY A 113 3.48 8.19 -13.37
CA GLY A 113 2.83 6.90 -13.66
C GLY A 113 1.44 6.96 -14.31
N ARG A 114 0.85 8.16 -14.49
CA ARG A 114 -0.51 8.31 -15.05
C ARG A 114 -0.60 9.04 -16.39
N GLU A 115 0.48 9.64 -16.90
CA GLU A 115 0.46 10.34 -18.19
C GLU A 115 0.79 9.46 -19.42
N GLU A 116 1.27 8.22 -19.25
CA GLU A 116 1.66 7.36 -20.39
C GLU A 116 0.61 6.34 -20.87
N ARG A 117 -0.65 6.39 -20.41
CA ARG A 117 -1.70 5.43 -20.86
C ARG A 117 -2.87 6.05 -21.62
N ILE A 118 -2.69 7.24 -22.20
CA ILE A 118 -3.61 7.77 -23.22
C ILE A 118 -2.76 8.31 -24.38
N GLY A 119 -2.30 7.40 -25.23
CA GLY A 119 -1.55 7.70 -26.45
C GLY A 119 -1.27 6.41 -27.22
N ASP A 120 -1.87 6.32 -28.42
CA ASP A 120 -1.56 5.42 -29.53
C ASP A 120 -1.97 3.93 -29.44
N ASN A 121 -3.23 3.63 -29.80
CA ASN A 121 -3.62 3.18 -31.16
C ASN A 121 -5.10 2.74 -31.18
#